data_AF-A0ABD2XCL1-F1
#
_entry.id   AF-A0ABD2XCL1-F1
#
_cell.length_a   1.000
_cell.length_b   1.000
_cell.length_c   1.000
_cell.angle_alpha   90.00
_cell.angle_beta   90.00
_cell.angle_gamma   90.00
#
_symmetry.space_group_name_H-M   'P 1'
#
loop_
_entity.id
_entity.type
_entity.pdbx_description
1 polymer ?
#
loop_
_entity_poly.entity_id
_entity_poly.type
_entity_poly.pdbx_seq_one_letter_code
_entity_poly.pdbx_strand_id
1 'polypeptide(L)'
;MYAVFGRRQGRVLGADSAGFGGQFRVLAVLPVPESFHLASELRTQTSGLASPQLVFSHWEGPASGAKKHACDDFTPSHEHQQHRPMNIRWYIT
;
A
#
# COMPACT_ATOMS: atom_id res chain seq x y z
N MET A 1 -5.33 3.74 14.10
CA MET A 1 -4.28 3.83 13.08
C MET A 1 -4.13 2.56 12.23
N TYR A 2 -3.58 1.44 12.74
CA TYR A 2 -3.33 0.23 11.92
C TYR A 2 -4.57 -0.35 11.23
N ALA A 3 -5.72 -0.30 11.90
CA ALA A 3 -7.00 -0.79 11.35
C ALA A 3 -7.47 -0.03 10.10
N VAL A 4 -6.93 1.17 9.81
CA VAL A 4 -7.26 1.94 8.61
C VAL A 4 -6.69 1.27 7.36
N PHE A 5 -5.47 0.74 7.45
CA PHE A 5 -4.84 0.03 6.34
C PHE A 5 -5.56 -1.27 6.01
N GLY A 6 -5.92 -2.06 7.03
CA GLY A 6 -6.61 -3.34 6.83
C GLY A 6 -7.95 -3.22 6.12
N ARG A 7 -8.71 -2.14 6.38
CA ARG A 7 -10.00 -1.85 5.71
C ARG A 7 -9.86 -1.41 4.25
N ARG A 8 -8.67 -0.94 3.86
CA ARG A 8 -8.35 -0.35 2.55
C ARG A 8 -7.46 -1.25 1.70
N GLN A 9 -7.52 -2.56 1.95
CA GLN A 9 -6.66 -3.57 1.31
C GLN A 9 -5.15 -3.27 1.43
N GLY A 10 -4.78 -2.49 2.46
CA GLY A 10 -3.41 -2.10 2.73
C GLY A 10 -2.67 -3.10 3.61
N ARG A 11 -1.37 -3.21 3.38
CA ARG A 11 -0.45 -4.07 4.13
C ARG A 11 0.59 -3.21 4.84
N VAL A 12 0.68 -3.36 6.15
CA VAL A 12 1.75 -2.76 6.95
C VAL A 12 3.01 -3.58 6.71
N LEU A 13 4.08 -2.93 6.26
CA LEU A 13 5.37 -3.56 5.97
C LEU A 13 6.27 -3.58 7.21
N GLY A 14 6.11 -2.61 8.09
CA GLY A 14 6.86 -2.52 9.33
C GLY A 14 6.49 -1.29 10.12
N ALA A 15 6.85 -1.32 11.40
CA ALA A 15 6.84 -0.16 12.27
C ALA A 15 8.16 -0.14 13.03
N ASP A 16 8.82 1.01 13.04
CA ASP A 16 10.09 1.18 13.73
C ASP A 16 10.00 2.37 14.68
N SER A 17 10.65 2.28 15.84
CA SER A 17 10.66 3.38 16.81
C SER A 17 11.55 4.49 16.30
N ALA A 18 11.00 5.70 16.14
CA ALA A 18 11.77 6.87 15.76
C ALA A 18 12.52 7.43 16.98
N GLY A 19 13.47 6.64 17.52
CA GLY A 19 14.37 7.06 18.59
C GLY A 19 13.68 7.63 19.83
N PHE A 20 14.23 8.75 20.34
CA PHE A 20 13.85 9.38 21.60
C PHE A 20 12.51 10.14 21.46
N GLY A 21 11.57 9.95 22.40
CA GLY A 21 10.32 10.72 22.46
C GLY A 21 9.04 9.97 22.09
N GLY A 22 9.05 8.64 22.03
CA GLY A 22 7.84 7.82 21.88
C GLY A 22 7.17 7.90 20.50
N GLN A 23 7.82 8.54 19.53
CA GLN A 23 7.39 8.56 18.14
C GLN A 23 7.75 7.24 17.45
N PHE A 24 6.91 6.80 16.52
CA PHE A 24 7.15 5.58 15.74
C PHE A 24 6.80 5.83 14.30
N ARG A 25 7.62 5.29 13.40
CA ARG A 25 7.41 5.37 11.96
C ARG A 25 6.72 4.11 11.47
N VAL A 26 5.58 4.25 10.83
CA VAL A 26 4.88 3.14 10.18
C VAL A 26 5.09 3.21 8.68
N LEU A 27 5.50 2.07 8.11
CA LEU A 27 5.60 1.84 6.69
C LEU A 27 4.45 0.94 6.25
N ALA A 28 3.65 1.42 5.30
CA ALA A 28 2.55 0.64 4.74
C ALA A 28 2.46 0.80 3.22
N VAL A 29 1.87 -0.17 2.55
CA VAL A 29 1.48 -0.10 1.13
C VAL A 29 -0.01 -0.32 0.99
N LEU A 30 -0.66 0.35 0.05
CA LEU A 30 -2.03 0.06 -0.34
C LEU A 30 -2.27 0.48 -1.81
N PRO A 31 -3.36 0.01 -2.43
CA PRO A 31 -3.77 0.44 -3.75
C PRO A 31 -4.00 1.96 -3.79
N VAL A 32 -3.60 2.59 -4.91
CA VAL A 32 -3.78 4.02 -5.17
C VAL A 32 -5.24 4.46 -5.02
N PRO A 33 -6.24 3.75 -5.58
CA PRO A 33 -7.65 4.13 -5.38
C PRO A 33 -8.07 4.12 -3.91
N GLU A 34 -7.48 3.25 -3.09
CA GLU A 34 -7.86 3.15 -1.67
C GLU A 34 -7.15 4.16 -0.77
N SER A 35 -6.25 4.96 -1.34
CA SER A 35 -5.51 5.99 -0.62
C SER A 35 -6.22 7.33 -0.49
N PHE A 36 -7.29 7.55 -1.26
CA PHE A 36 -8.05 8.79 -1.16
C PHE A 36 -8.59 8.98 0.27
N HIS A 37 -8.46 10.21 0.78
CA HIS A 37 -8.81 10.63 2.13
C HIS A 37 -8.07 9.94 3.29
N LEU A 38 -7.12 9.04 3.02
CA LEU A 38 -6.37 8.32 4.05
C LEU A 38 -5.59 9.26 4.98
N ALA A 39 -4.94 10.30 4.45
CA ALA A 39 -4.20 11.26 5.25
C ALA A 39 -5.08 12.01 6.26
N SER A 40 -6.29 12.36 5.86
CA SER A 40 -7.27 13.02 6.74
C SER A 40 -7.70 12.08 7.86
N GLU A 41 -8.07 10.84 7.51
CA GLU A 41 -8.48 9.82 8.48
C GLU A 41 -7.39 9.50 9.50
N LEU A 42 -6.13 9.38 9.04
CA LEU A 42 -4.98 9.16 9.92
C LEU A 42 -4.81 10.32 10.91
N ARG A 43 -4.87 11.56 10.43
CA ARG A 43 -4.78 12.75 11.29
C ARG A 43 -5.93 12.80 12.29
N THR A 44 -7.16 12.51 11.88
CA THR A 44 -8.30 12.47 12.81
C THR A 44 -8.09 11.43 13.91
N GLN A 45 -7.60 10.23 13.58
CA GLN A 45 -7.36 9.17 14.57
C GLN A 45 -6.19 9.44 15.51
N THR A 46 -5.28 10.34 15.17
CA THR A 46 -4.11 10.70 15.99
C THR A 46 -4.18 12.13 16.50
N SER A 47 -5.36 12.74 16.56
CA SER A 47 -5.55 14.13 17.01
C SER A 47 -4.65 15.14 16.27
N GLY A 48 -4.39 14.89 14.99
CA GLY A 48 -3.57 15.72 14.11
C GLY A 48 -2.06 15.47 14.14
N LEU A 49 -1.59 14.60 15.05
CA LEU A 49 -0.15 14.38 15.26
C LEU A 49 0.54 13.59 14.14
N ALA A 50 -0.19 12.70 13.44
CA ALA A 50 0.38 11.93 12.36
C ALA A 50 0.81 12.82 11.18
N SER A 51 2.01 12.56 10.68
CA SER A 51 2.55 13.16 9.46
C SER A 51 2.69 12.09 8.36
N PRO A 52 1.62 11.83 7.59
CA PRO A 52 1.64 10.82 6.52
C PRO A 52 2.25 11.39 5.24
N GLN A 53 3.22 10.69 4.66
CA GLN A 53 3.83 10.96 3.36
C GLN A 53 3.48 9.85 2.36
N LEU A 54 3.09 10.24 1.15
CA LEU A 54 2.68 9.33 0.09
C LEU A 54 3.75 9.30 -1.00
N VAL A 55 4.27 8.11 -1.31
CA VAL A 55 5.27 7.90 -2.35
C VAL A 55 4.84 6.73 -3.22
N PHE A 56 4.82 6.91 -4.54
CA PHE A 56 4.60 5.79 -5.44
C PHE A 56 5.66 4.70 -5.26
N SER A 57 5.26 3.43 -5.30
CA SER A 57 6.16 2.31 -5.05
C SER A 57 6.27 1.33 -6.23
N HIS A 58 5.18 0.67 -6.61
CA HIS A 58 5.20 -0.34 -7.68
C HIS A 58 3.80 -0.66 -8.20
N TRP A 59 3.75 -1.52 -9.22
CA TRP A 59 2.54 -2.18 -9.70
C TRP A 59 2.48 -3.60 -9.12
N GLU A 60 1.35 -4.05 -8.59
CA GLU A 60 1.18 -5.44 -8.13
C GLU A 60 0.53 -6.26 -9.27
N GLY A 61 1.14 -7.38 -9.63
CA GLY A 61 0.54 -8.33 -10.57
C GLY A 61 -0.46 -9.24 -9.86
N PRO A 62 -1.34 -9.94 -10.60
CA PRO A 62 -2.16 -10.99 -10.01
C PRO A 62 -1.25 -11.98 -9.27
N ALA A 63 -1.62 -12.31 -8.03
CA ALA A 63 -0.84 -13.17 -7.15
C ALA A 63 -0.46 -14.46 -7.91
N SER A 64 0.84 -14.75 -8.01
CA SER A 64 1.39 -15.85 -8.81
C SER A 64 1.10 -17.27 -8.27
N GLY A 65 0.05 -17.43 -7.46
CA GLY A 65 -0.38 -18.70 -6.88
C GLY A 65 -1.32 -19.55 -7.75
N ALA A 66 -1.79 -19.03 -8.90
CA ALA A 66 -2.55 -19.84 -9.83
C ALA A 66 -1.57 -20.78 -10.58
N LYS A 67 -1.54 -22.06 -10.18
CA LYS A 67 -1.01 -23.15 -11.00
C LYS A 67 -1.76 -23.11 -12.33
N LYS A 68 -1.14 -22.49 -13.34
CA LYS A 68 -1.56 -22.61 -14.74
C LYS A 68 -1.31 -24.06 -15.17
N HIS A 69 -2.28 -24.92 -14.87
CA HIS A 69 -2.39 -26.16 -15.61
C HIS A 69 -2.93 -25.82 -16.98
N ALA A 70 -2.25 -26.39 -17.98
CA ALA A 70 -2.70 -26.57 -19.35
C ALA A 70 -2.62 -25.33 -20.26
N CYS A 71 -1.59 -25.43 -21.11
CA CYS A 71 -1.60 -25.19 -22.55
C CYS A 71 -2.00 -23.81 -23.13
N ASP A 72 -1.04 -23.34 -23.93
CA ASP A 72 -1.18 -22.54 -25.14
C ASP A 72 -1.00 -21.02 -25.08
N ASP A 73 -0.15 -20.61 -26.03
CA ASP A 73 0.09 -19.31 -26.62
C ASP A 73 0.95 -18.27 -25.87
N PHE A 74 2.22 -18.22 -26.30
CA PHE A 74 3.15 -17.14 -26.03
C PHE A 74 2.92 -16.03 -27.07
N THR A 75 1.91 -15.19 -26.85
CA THR A 75 1.81 -13.88 -27.52
C THR A 75 2.17 -12.78 -26.51
N PRO A 76 3.24 -11.98 -26.73
CA PRO A 76 3.62 -10.92 -25.80
C PRO A 76 2.73 -9.69 -26.06
N SER A 77 1.50 -9.73 -25.55
CA SER A 77 0.56 -8.61 -25.63
C SER A 77 1.00 -7.49 -24.70
N HIS A 78 1.56 -6.43 -25.31
CA HIS A 78 1.87 -5.11 -24.75
C HIS A 78 0.69 -4.42 -24.00
N GLU A 79 -0.49 -5.04 -23.97
CA GLU A 79 -1.76 -4.51 -23.46
C GLU A 79 -2.10 -4.95 -22.01
N HIS A 80 -1.27 -5.78 -21.38
CA HIS A 80 -1.57 -6.32 -20.04
C HIS A 80 -1.02 -5.49 -18.86
N GLN A 81 -0.42 -4.34 -19.13
CA GLN A 81 0.11 -3.47 -18.07
C GLN A 81 -0.97 -2.59 -17.42
N GLN A 82 -2.06 -2.28 -18.14
CA GLN A 82 -3.01 -1.22 -17.79
C GLN A 82 -3.93 -1.56 -16.59
N HIS A 83 -4.16 -2.84 -16.31
CA HIS A 83 -5.10 -3.30 -15.27
C HIS A 83 -4.44 -3.71 -13.96
N ARG A 84 -3.15 -3.39 -13.75
CA ARG A 84 -2.46 -3.75 -12.52
C ARG A 84 -2.79 -2.76 -11.40
N PRO A 85 -3.23 -3.21 -10.20
CA PRO A 85 -3.39 -2.32 -9.06
C PRO A 85 -2.06 -1.63 -8.75
N MET A 86 -2.08 -0.30 -8.85
CA MET A 86 -0.94 0.56 -8.57
C MET A 86 -0.84 0.76 -7.07
N ASN A 87 0.32 0.51 -6.47
CA ASN A 87 0.52 0.62 -5.03
C ASN A 87 1.40 1.81 -4.65
N ILE A 88 1.02 2.46 -3.57
CA ILE A 88 1.74 3.57 -2.96
C ILE A 88 2.21 3.18 -1.57
N ARG A 89 3.40 3.66 -1.24
CA ARG A 89 4.03 3.53 0.06
C ARG A 89 3.73 4.76 0.90
N TRP A 90 3.22 4.52 2.09
CA TRP A 90 3.05 5.54 3.11
C TRP A 90 4.13 5.47 4.15
N TYR A 91 4.65 6.64 4.51
CA TYR A 91 5.46 6.83 5.70
C TYR A 91 4.67 7.68 6.66
N ILE A 92 4.36 7.14 7.84
CA ILE A 92 3.64 7.89 8.86
C ILE A 92 4.57 8.06 10.02
N THR A 93 4.69 9.30 10.49
CA THR A 93 5.52 9.71 11.63
C THR A 93 4.62 10.27 12.72
#